data_AF-A2FGS3-F1
#
_entry.id   AF-A2FGS3-F1
#
_cell.length_a   1.000
_cell.length_b   1.000
_cell.length_c   1.000
_cell.angle_alpha   90.00
_cell.angle_beta   90.00
_cell.angle_gamma   90.00
#
_symmetry.space_group_name_H-M   'P 1'
#
loop_
_entity.id
_entity.type
_entity.pdbx_description
1 polymer ?
#
loop_
_entity_poly.entity_id
_entity_poly.type
_entity_poly.pdbx_seq_one_letter_code
_entity_poly.pdbx_strand_id
1 'polypeptide(L)'
;MPVPVAKIWLKDPETLEYARIMIPKPFYTNWITGVNEIVTALLQCMGYAWTAMMPSIVRGIFYIVYSLILYYTNKTNSIRMIYTYCLNDTTILLLDIIIVIKPLKELFIQHSKIDEKESKKNDITSPGSDLVGLTV
;
A
#
# COMPACT_ATOMS: atom_id res chain seq x y z
N MET A 1 5.46 -5.50 -23.58
CA MET A 1 4.11 -5.48 -24.19
C MET A 1 4.19 -6.14 -25.55
N PRO A 2 3.18 -6.94 -25.96
CA PRO A 2 3.12 -7.45 -27.32
C PRO A 2 3.02 -6.28 -28.30
N VAL A 3 3.89 -6.27 -29.32
CA VAL A 3 3.90 -5.31 -30.43
C VAL A 3 2.52 -5.05 -31.04
N PRO A 4 1.59 -6.03 -31.15
CA PRO A 4 0.23 -5.79 -31.64
C PRO A 4 -0.56 -4.74 -30.87
N VAL A 5 -0.41 -4.67 -29.54
CA VAL A 5 -1.17 -3.71 -28.71
C VAL A 5 -0.60 -2.30 -28.86
N ALA A 6 0.73 -2.17 -28.98
CA ALA A 6 1.38 -0.88 -29.21
C ALA A 6 0.97 -0.26 -30.56
N LYS A 7 0.71 -1.09 -31.59
CA LYS A 7 0.27 -0.65 -32.93
C LYS A 7 -1.10 0.04 -32.97
N ILE A 8 -1.91 -0.08 -31.92
CA ILE A 8 -3.18 0.64 -31.81
C ILE A 8 -2.91 2.15 -31.68
N TRP A 9 -1.83 2.52 -31.00
CA TRP A 9 -1.50 3.89 -30.62
C TRP A 9 -0.29 4.46 -31.35
N LEU A 10 0.64 3.59 -31.79
CA LEU A 10 1.89 3.97 -32.44
C LEU A 10 1.92 3.41 -33.87
N LYS A 11 2.32 4.22 -34.84
CA LYS A 11 2.38 3.83 -36.26
C LYS A 11 3.80 3.81 -36.81
N ASP A 12 4.70 4.60 -36.22
CA ASP A 12 6.07 4.69 -36.66
C ASP A 12 6.94 3.55 -36.06
N PRO A 13 7.85 2.98 -36.86
CA PRO A 13 8.62 1.80 -36.45
C PRO A 13 9.62 2.11 -35.33
N GLU A 14 10.16 3.31 -35.28
CA GLU A 14 11.16 3.73 -34.28
C GLU A 14 10.53 3.85 -32.88
N THR A 15 9.40 4.52 -32.74
CA THR A 15 8.67 4.61 -31.46
C THR A 15 8.10 3.26 -31.04
N LEU A 16 7.78 2.38 -32.00
CA LEU A 16 7.39 0.99 -31.70
C LEU A 16 8.52 0.21 -31.02
N GLU A 17 9.77 0.43 -31.44
CA GLU A 17 10.94 -0.21 -30.83
C GLU A 17 11.20 0.34 -29.42
N TYR A 18 11.09 1.66 -29.24
CA TYR A 18 11.15 2.27 -27.91
C TYR A 18 10.06 1.75 -26.99
N ALA A 19 8.81 1.68 -27.45
CA ALA A 19 7.68 1.16 -26.69
C ALA A 19 7.88 -0.29 -26.26
N ARG A 20 8.47 -1.12 -27.13
CA ARG A 20 8.81 -2.51 -26.80
C ARG A 20 9.77 -2.61 -25.62
N ILE A 21 10.72 -1.69 -25.50
CA ILE A 21 11.74 -1.68 -24.42
C ILE A 21 11.22 -0.99 -23.16
N MET A 22 10.43 0.07 -23.33
CA MET A 22 9.97 0.97 -22.27
C MET A 22 8.80 0.41 -21.47
N ILE A 23 7.77 -0.11 -22.13
CA ILE A 23 6.52 -0.55 -21.48
C ILE A 23 6.69 -1.75 -20.52
N PRO A 24 7.53 -2.78 -20.79
CA PRO A 24 7.64 -3.92 -19.87
C PRO A 24 8.22 -3.56 -18.50
N LYS A 25 9.10 -2.56 -18.42
CA LYS A 25 9.85 -2.22 -17.21
C LYS A 25 8.93 -1.88 -16.02
N PRO A 26 8.02 -0.90 -16.11
CA PRO A 26 7.09 -0.60 -15.01
C PRO A 26 6.07 -1.72 -14.78
N PHE A 27 5.78 -2.54 -15.79
CA PHE A 27 4.86 -3.67 -15.65
C PHE A 27 5.34 -4.72 -14.65
N TYR A 28 6.65 -4.88 -14.46
CA TYR A 28 7.19 -5.79 -13.45
C TYR A 28 6.92 -5.35 -12.01
N THR A 29 6.81 -4.04 -11.76
CA THR A 29 6.54 -3.50 -10.42
C THR A 29 5.05 -3.18 -10.21
N ASN A 30 4.22 -3.30 -11.24
CA ASN A 30 2.81 -2.90 -11.19
C ASN A 30 1.96 -3.63 -10.13
N TRP A 31 2.35 -4.83 -9.70
CA TRP A 31 1.67 -5.54 -8.60
C TRP A 31 1.84 -4.85 -7.24
N ILE A 32 2.93 -4.09 -7.06
CA ILE A 32 3.21 -3.31 -5.85
C ILE A 32 2.14 -2.24 -5.65
N THR A 33 1.68 -1.63 -6.75
CA THR A 33 0.58 -0.66 -6.72
C THR A 33 -0.67 -1.26 -6.09
N GLY A 34 -1.02 -2.51 -6.43
CA GLY A 34 -2.15 -3.20 -5.83
C GLY A 34 -1.99 -3.41 -4.31
N VAL A 35 -0.79 -3.74 -3.85
CA VAL A 35 -0.49 -3.87 -2.42
C VAL A 35 -0.65 -2.53 -1.69
N ASN A 36 -0.16 -1.45 -2.28
CA ASN A 36 -0.29 -0.10 -1.72
C ASN A 36 -1.76 0.33 -1.56
N GLU A 37 -2.61 0.05 -2.56
CA GLU A 37 -4.05 0.35 -2.49
C GLU A 37 -4.74 -0.45 -1.37
N ILE A 38 -4.40 -1.74 -1.21
CA ILE A 38 -4.94 -2.57 -0.13
C ILE A 38 -4.53 -2.02 1.25
N VAL A 39 -3.26 -1.63 1.42
CA VAL A 39 -2.77 -1.02 2.65
C VAL A 39 -3.49 0.29 2.95
N THR A 40 -3.68 1.13 1.93
CA THR A 40 -4.38 2.41 2.06
C THR A 40 -5.84 2.19 2.47
N ALA A 41 -6.53 1.23 1.84
CA ALA A 41 -7.89 0.85 2.20
C ALA A 41 -7.98 0.33 3.64
N LEU A 42 -7.04 -0.53 4.07
CA LEU A 42 -6.98 -1.04 5.44
C LEU A 42 -6.86 0.11 6.45
N LEU A 43 -5.95 1.06 6.21
CA LEU A 43 -5.75 2.22 7.08
C LEU A 43 -6.98 3.12 7.15
N GLN A 44 -7.69 3.30 6.03
CA GLN A 44 -8.94 4.06 5.99
C GLN A 44 -10.05 3.38 6.79
N CYS A 45 -10.21 2.06 6.65
CA CYS A 45 -11.19 1.29 7.43
C CYS A 45 -10.93 1.34 8.94
N MET A 46 -9.65 1.43 9.34
CA MET A 46 -9.26 1.55 10.75
C MET A 46 -9.38 2.97 11.32
N GLY A 47 -9.84 3.95 10.54
CA GLY A 47 -9.98 5.35 10.96
C GLY A 47 -8.68 6.17 10.92
N TYR A 48 -7.59 5.61 10.39
CA TYR A 48 -6.30 6.30 10.24
C TYR A 48 -6.18 6.99 8.87
N ALA A 49 -7.20 7.78 8.49
CA ALA A 49 -7.26 8.43 7.17
C ALA A 49 -6.07 9.34 6.88
N TRP A 50 -5.51 10.00 7.90
CA TRP A 50 -4.33 10.86 7.74
C TRP A 50 -3.09 10.06 7.36
N THR A 51 -2.88 8.91 8.02
CA THR A 51 -1.75 8.01 7.75
C THR A 51 -1.90 7.32 6.39
N ALA A 52 -3.13 7.10 5.94
CA ALA A 52 -3.44 6.59 4.60
C ALA A 52 -3.14 7.61 3.48
N MET A 53 -3.13 8.91 3.78
CA MET A 53 -2.81 9.96 2.80
C MET A 53 -1.30 10.15 2.60
N MET A 54 -0.49 9.83 3.63
CA MET A 54 0.97 10.02 3.61
C MET A 54 1.68 9.30 2.44
N PRO A 55 1.40 8.01 2.13
CA PRO A 55 2.01 7.35 0.98
C PRO A 55 1.81 8.10 -0.33
N SER A 56 0.63 8.68 -0.56
CA SER A 56 0.32 9.41 -1.79
C SER A 56 1.08 10.72 -1.94
N ILE A 57 1.28 11.45 -0.85
CA ILE A 57 2.09 12.68 -0.85
C ILE A 57 3.57 12.33 -1.07
N VAL A 58 4.07 11.34 -0.32
CA VAL A 58 5.44 10.86 -0.44
C VAL A 58 5.73 10.41 -1.87
N ARG A 59 4.80 9.67 -2.48
CA ARG A 59 4.90 9.22 -3.88
C ARG A 59 5.11 10.38 -4.85
N GLY A 60 4.30 11.44 -4.73
CA GLY A 60 4.45 12.64 -5.58
C GLY A 60 5.81 13.31 -5.44
N ILE A 61 6.31 13.44 -4.20
CA ILE A 61 7.62 14.04 -3.92
C ILE A 61 8.76 13.19 -4.50
N PHE A 62 8.73 11.87 -4.27
CA PHE A 62 9.78 10.97 -4.75
C PHE A 62 9.79 10.87 -6.27
N TYR A 63 8.65 10.93 -6.95
CA TYR A 63 8.59 11.04 -8.41
C TYR A 63 9.38 12.24 -8.94
N ILE A 64 9.19 13.42 -8.32
CA ILE A 64 9.89 14.64 -8.73
C ILE A 64 11.40 14.49 -8.47
N VAL A 65 11.77 14.00 -7.28
CA VAL A 65 13.17 13.83 -6.89
C VAL A 65 13.90 12.84 -7.82
N TYR A 66 13.33 11.66 -8.05
CA TYR A 66 13.94 10.65 -8.93
C TYR A 66 14.01 11.11 -10.39
N SER A 67 12.98 11.81 -10.87
CA SER A 67 12.98 12.40 -12.22
C SER A 67 14.12 13.41 -12.37
N LEU A 68 14.32 14.29 -11.38
CA LEU A 68 15.43 15.25 -11.39
C LEU A 68 16.80 14.54 -11.33
N ILE A 69 16.98 13.57 -10.44
CA ILE A 69 18.23 12.82 -10.32
C ILE A 69 18.60 12.13 -11.64
N LEU A 70 17.64 11.43 -12.26
CA LEU A 70 17.85 10.73 -13.53
C LEU A 70 18.09 11.70 -14.69
N TYR A 71 17.39 12.84 -14.69
CA TYR A 71 17.59 13.90 -15.68
C TYR A 71 18.98 14.52 -15.63
N TYR A 72 19.47 14.88 -14.43
CA TYR A 72 20.80 15.45 -14.26
C TYR A 72 21.93 14.45 -14.50
N THR A 73 21.68 13.16 -14.28
CA THR A 73 22.70 12.11 -14.48
C THR A 73 22.97 11.84 -15.96
N ASN A 74 21.94 11.79 -16.82
CA ASN A 74 22.14 11.59 -18.26
C ASN A 74 20.90 11.97 -19.09
N LYS A 75 20.95 13.16 -19.72
CA LYS A 75 19.84 13.75 -20.48
C LYS A 75 19.52 13.03 -21.80
N THR A 76 20.44 12.24 -22.35
CA THR A 76 20.30 11.66 -23.70
C THR A 76 19.64 10.29 -23.72
N ASN A 77 19.32 9.70 -22.56
CA ASN A 77 18.79 8.34 -22.49
C ASN A 77 17.40 8.29 -21.84
N SER A 78 16.36 8.57 -22.63
CA SER A 78 14.95 8.58 -22.20
C SER A 78 14.48 7.25 -21.60
N ILE A 79 15.10 6.13 -21.99
CA ILE A 79 14.78 4.79 -21.46
C ILE A 79 15.10 4.71 -19.95
N ARG A 80 16.12 5.44 -19.49
CA ARG A 80 16.48 5.47 -18.06
C ARG A 80 15.43 6.16 -17.21
N MET A 81 14.73 7.14 -17.78
CA MET A 81 13.70 7.90 -17.06
C MET A 81 12.53 7.01 -16.61
N ILE A 82 12.26 5.92 -17.32
CA ILE A 82 11.23 4.95 -16.92
C ILE A 82 11.58 4.19 -15.64
N TYR A 83 12.86 4.03 -15.29
CA TYR A 83 13.22 3.40 -14.02
C TYR A 83 12.79 4.22 -12.80
N THR A 84 12.45 5.49 -12.97
CA THR A 84 11.81 6.33 -11.95
C THR A 84 10.57 5.64 -11.37
N TYR A 85 9.75 5.01 -12.21
CA TYR A 85 8.54 4.29 -11.78
C TYR A 85 8.91 3.12 -10.87
N CYS A 86 9.83 2.25 -11.29
CA CYS A 86 10.24 1.10 -10.48
C CYS A 86 10.91 1.49 -9.15
N LEU A 87 11.74 2.55 -9.16
CA LEU A 87 12.37 3.07 -7.96
C LEU A 87 11.33 3.63 -6.99
N ASN A 88 10.41 4.45 -7.50
CA ASN A 88 9.33 4.99 -6.70
C ASN A 88 8.45 3.88 -6.10
N ASP A 89 8.04 2.89 -6.90
CA ASP A 89 7.22 1.77 -6.43
C ASP A 89 7.89 1.02 -5.28
N THR A 90 9.21 0.78 -5.39
CA THR A 90 10.00 0.11 -4.35
C THR A 90 10.05 0.94 -3.06
N THR A 91 10.26 2.25 -3.16
CA THR A 91 10.33 3.15 -2.00
C THR A 91 8.99 3.26 -1.29
N ILE A 92 7.89 3.28 -2.04
CA ILE A 92 6.53 3.31 -1.48
C ILE A 92 6.19 1.99 -0.79
N LEU A 93 6.55 0.84 -1.38
CA LEU A 93 6.36 -0.45 -0.73
C LEU A 93 7.05 -0.50 0.65
N LEU A 94 8.29 -0.01 0.72
CA LEU A 94 9.01 0.06 1.99
C LEU A 94 8.32 0.99 3.00
N LEU A 95 7.83 2.14 2.54
CA LEU A 95 7.10 3.09 3.38
C LEU A 95 5.80 2.49 3.92
N ASP A 96 5.03 1.79 3.08
CA ASP A 96 3.79 1.14 3.46
C ASP A 96 4.00 0.08 4.53
N ILE A 97 5.03 -0.76 4.36
CA ILE A 97 5.40 -1.78 5.36
C ILE A 97 5.68 -1.11 6.70
N ILE A 98 6.42 0.00 6.72
CA ILE A 98 6.73 0.73 7.94
C ILE A 98 5.47 1.34 8.57
N ILE A 99 4.58 1.91 7.74
CA ILE A 99 3.35 2.56 8.20
C ILE A 99 2.37 1.54 8.76
N VAL A 100 2.22 0.36 8.16
CA VAL A 100 1.26 -0.68 8.57
C VAL A 100 1.58 -1.25 9.94
N ILE A 101 2.86 -1.35 10.33
CA ILE A 101 3.26 -1.97 11.60
C ILE A 101 2.64 -1.25 12.82
N LYS A 102 2.53 0.08 12.78
CA LYS A 102 1.96 0.87 13.89
C LYS A 102 0.47 0.58 14.16
N PRO A 103 -0.45 0.78 13.20
CA PRO A 103 -1.87 0.52 13.38
C PRO A 103 -2.14 -0.96 13.62
N LEU A 104 -1.36 -1.87 13.01
CA LEU A 104 -1.52 -3.30 13.26
C LEU A 104 -1.24 -3.65 14.73
N LYS A 105 -0.17 -3.11 15.32
CA LYS A 105 0.10 -3.27 16.76
C LYS A 105 -1.01 -2.69 17.64
N GLU A 106 -1.52 -1.53 17.27
CA GLU A 106 -2.60 -0.89 18.04
C GLU A 106 -3.90 -1.71 17.98
N LEU A 107 -4.21 -2.30 16.84
CA LEU A 107 -5.38 -3.19 16.68
C LEU A 107 -5.25 -4.48 17.52
N PHE A 108 -4.07 -5.11 17.56
CA PHE A 108 -3.84 -6.27 18.43
C PHE A 108 -4.03 -5.94 19.92
N ILE A 109 -3.57 -4.76 20.36
CA ILE A 109 -3.74 -4.30 21.76
C ILE A 109 -5.19 -3.95 22.07
N GLN A 110 -5.95 -3.41 21.10
CA GLN A 110 -7.37 -3.12 21.30
C GLN A 110 -8.18 -4.41 21.43
N HIS A 111 -7.91 -5.42 20.60
CA HIS A 111 -8.61 -6.70 20.68
C HIS A 111 -8.42 -7.37 22.05
N SER A 112 -7.19 -7.42 22.57
CA SER A 112 -6.93 -8.02 23.89
C SER A 112 -7.66 -7.31 25.04
N LYS A 113 -7.83 -5.99 24.94
CA LYS A 113 -8.57 -5.20 25.95
C LYS A 113 -10.08 -5.40 25.87
N ILE A 114 -10.61 -5.69 24.68
CA ILE A 114 -12.04 -5.98 24.48
C ILE A 114 -12.35 -7.35 25.09
N ASP A 115 -11.51 -8.36 24.82
CA ASP A 115 -11.65 -9.71 25.37
C ASP A 115 -11.60 -9.71 26.91
N GLU A 116 -10.68 -8.95 27.52
CA GLU A 116 -10.62 -8.78 28.98
C GLU A 116 -11.87 -8.10 29.56
N LYS A 117 -12.44 -7.11 28.86
CA LYS A 117 -13.66 -6.42 29.30
C LYS A 117 -14.89 -7.32 29.25
N GLU A 118 -15.02 -8.14 28.22
CA GLU A 118 -16.12 -9.12 28.12
C GLU A 118 -16.02 -10.18 29.22
N SER A 119 -14.82 -10.71 29.49
CA SER A 119 -14.60 -11.66 30.58
C SER A 119 -15.00 -11.08 31.94
N LYS A 120 -14.56 -9.85 32.26
CA LYS A 120 -14.94 -9.19 33.53
C LYS A 120 -16.43 -8.89 33.63
N LYS A 121 -17.09 -8.53 32.52
CA LYS A 121 -18.53 -8.27 32.51
C LYS A 121 -19.31 -9.54 32.80
N ASN A 122 -18.91 -10.67 32.21
CA ASN A 122 -19.57 -11.96 32.39
C ASN A 122 -19.44 -12.49 33.83
N ASP A 123 -18.28 -12.33 34.48
CA ASP A 123 -18.09 -12.68 35.89
C ASP A 123 -18.98 -11.85 36.84
N ILE A 124 -19.18 -10.57 36.57
CA ILE A 124 -20.01 -9.67 37.39
C ILE A 124 -21.51 -9.97 37.23
N THR A 125 -21.94 -10.50 36.09
CA THR A 125 -23.34 -10.93 35.87
C THR A 125 -23.64 -12.35 36.36
N SER A 126 -22.63 -13.12 36.77
CA SER A 126 -22.77 -14.48 37.28
C SER A 126 -22.72 -14.70 38.82
N PRO A 127 -22.97 -13.73 39.73
CA PRO A 127 -23.02 -14.02 41.16
C PRO A 127 -24.44 -14.36 41.69
N GLY A 128 -25.39 -14.76 40.83
CA GLY A 128 -26.83 -14.85 41.20
C GLY A 128 -27.59 -16.14 40.89
N SER A 129 -26.99 -17.17 40.28
CA SER A 129 -27.73 -18.41 39.95
C SER A 129 -27.80 -19.46 41.07
N ASP A 130 -27.06 -19.29 42.17
CA ASP A 130 -26.97 -20.31 43.23
C ASP A 130 -28.07 -20.20 44.31
N LEU A 131 -28.89 -19.14 44.31
CA LEU A 131 -29.94 -18.92 45.31
C LEU A 131 -31.36 -19.31 44.87
N VAL A 132 -31.56 -19.72 43.61
CA VAL A 132 -32.91 -20.07 43.10
C VAL A 132 -33.23 -21.56 43.28
N GLY A 133 -32.27 -22.39 43.72
CA GLY A 133 -32.45 -23.83 43.96
C GLY A 133 -32.89 -24.23 45.38
N LEU A 134 -33.11 -23.28 46.29
CA LEU A 134 -33.30 -23.55 47.74
C LEU A 134 -34.62 -23.05 48.34
N THR A 135 -35.62 -22.78 47.51
CA THR A 135 -36.99 -22.50 47.99
C THR A 135 -37.93 -23.60 47.49
N VAL A 136 -37.97 -24.67 48.29
CA VAL A 136 -39.03 -25.69 48.31
C VAL A 136 -40.32 -25.07 48.80
#